data_AF-A0A7L4NSG7-F1
#
_entry.id   AF-A0A7L4NSG7-F1
#
_cell.length_a   1.000
_cell.length_b   1.000
_cell.length_c   1.000
_cell.angle_alpha   90.00
_cell.angle_beta   90.00
_cell.angle_gamma   90.00
#
_symmetry.space_group_name_H-M   'P 1'
#
loop_
_entity.id
_entity.type
_entity.pdbx_description
1 polymer ?
#
loop_
_entity_poly.entity_id
_entity_poly.type
_entity_poly.pdbx_seq_one_letter_code
_entity_poly.pdbx_strand_id
1 'polypeptide(L)' 'QWEELSGLDEELQSSVRTFEVCSGLGPPGPPQNSWLRSGWVPRRGATHVYAELRFTLVACDSLPRPHPR' A
#
# COMPACT_ATOMS: atom_id res chain seq x y z
N GLN A 1 -3.67 -2.16 -9.37
CA GLN A 1 -3.21 -0.76 -9.32
C GLN A 1 -3.34 -0.27 -7.88
N TRP A 2 -2.58 0.76 -7.49
CA TRP A 2 -2.72 1.39 -6.18
C TRP A 2 -4.03 2.18 -6.07
N GLU A 3 -4.69 2.08 -4.93
CA GLU A 3 -5.93 2.77 -4.61
C GLU A 3 -5.73 3.64 -3.35
N GLU A 4 -6.24 4.87 -3.36
CA GLU A 4 -6.21 5.78 -2.20
C GLU A 4 -7.45 5.55 -1.34
N LEU A 5 -7.23 5.38 -0.03
CA LEU A 5 -8.27 5.07 0.95
C LEU A 5 -8.11 5.95 2.20
N SER A 6 -9.18 6.05 2.99
CA SER A 6 -9.13 6.67 4.32
C SER A 6 -8.92 5.59 5.36
N GLY A 7 -7.76 5.61 6.01
CA GLY A 7 -7.43 4.80 7.18
C GLY A 7 -7.68 5.55 8.49
N LEU A 8 -7.60 4.84 9.60
CA LEU A 8 -7.63 5.42 10.94
C LEU A 8 -6.22 5.33 11.55
N ASP A 9 -5.70 6.47 11.97
CA ASP A 9 -4.55 6.52 12.87
C ASP A 9 -5.04 6.18 14.28
N GLU A 10 -4.69 5.00 14.78
CA GLU A 10 -5.11 4.51 16.10
C GLU A 10 -4.52 5.33 17.26
N GLU A 11 -3.32 5.92 17.06
CA GLU A 11 -2.64 6.71 18.08
C GLU A 11 -3.24 8.11 18.18
N LEU A 12 -3.53 8.73 17.03
CA LEU A 12 -4.09 10.08 16.95
C LEU A 12 -5.62 10.11 16.88
N GLN A 13 -6.28 8.95 16.83
CA GLN A 13 -7.74 8.78 16.62
C GLN A 13 -8.29 9.63 15.47
N SER A 14 -7.53 9.75 14.39
CA SER A 14 -7.84 10.64 13.26
C SER A 14 -7.74 9.94 11.91
N SER A 15 -8.45 10.46 10.91
CA SER A 15 -8.41 9.90 9.55
C SER A 15 -7.08 10.24 8.87
N VAL A 16 -6.47 9.25 8.23
CA VAL A 16 -5.23 9.38 7.45
C VAL A 16 -5.44 8.84 6.04
N ARG A 17 -4.71 9.38 5.06
CA ARG A 17 -4.71 8.84 3.70
C ARG A 17 -3.78 7.64 3.61
N THR A 18 -4.31 6.50 3.18
CA THR A 18 -3.56 5.26 2.95
C THR A 18 -3.60 4.86 1.49
N PHE A 19 -2.66 4.01 1.07
CA PHE A 19 -2.61 3.46 -0.29
C PHE A 19 -2.51 1.95 -0.22
N GLU A 20 -3.37 1.26 -0.95
CA GLU A 20 -3.44 -0.21 -0.93
C GLU A 20 -3.39 -0.80 -2.34
N VAL A 21 -2.86 -2.01 -2.46
CA VAL A 21 -2.90 -2.81 -3.67
C VAL A 21 -3.01 -4.29 -3.30
N CYS A 22 -4.01 -4.99 -3.84
CA CYS A 22 -4.15 -6.43 -3.65
C CYS A 22 -4.58 -7.11 -4.96
N SER A 23 -3.69 -7.89 -5.55
CA SER A 23 -3.95 -8.66 -6.78
C SER A 23 -4.50 -10.06 -6.49
N GLY A 24 -4.28 -10.58 -5.28
CA GLY A 24 -4.50 -11.98 -4.94
C GLY A 24 -5.95 -12.35 -4.62
N LEU A 25 -6.83 -11.36 -4.52
CA LEU A 25 -8.29 -11.58 -4.38
C LEU A 25 -8.97 -11.88 -5.72
N GLY A 26 -8.28 -11.69 -6.85
CA GLY A 26 -8.76 -11.98 -8.20
C GLY A 26 -8.31 -13.34 -8.75
N PRO A 27 -8.83 -13.76 -9.91
CA PRO A 27 -8.29 -14.92 -10.62
C PRO A 27 -6.80 -14.74 -10.94
N PRO A 28 -6.00 -15.82 -11.02
CA PRO A 28 -4.59 -15.74 -11.34
C PRO A 28 -4.38 -14.99 -12.66
N GLY A 29 -3.70 -13.85 -12.56
CA GLY A 29 -3.41 -12.95 -13.67
C GLY A 29 -1.92 -12.91 -14.00
N PRO A 30 -1.54 -12.13 -15.02
CA PRO A 30 -0.13 -11.89 -15.33
C PRO A 30 0.60 -11.21 -14.16
N PRO A 31 1.94 -11.25 -14.13
CA PRO A 31 2.74 -10.54 -13.13
C PRO A 31 2.33 -9.08 -13.02
N GLN A 32 2.06 -8.61 -11.79
CA GLN A 32 1.69 -7.22 -11.55
C GLN A 32 2.92 -6.31 -11.44
N ASN A 33 2.79 -5.10 -11.98
CA ASN A 33 3.79 -4.04 -11.91
C ASN A 33 3.13 -2.71 -11.52
N SER A 34 2.78 -2.55 -10.24
CA SER A 34 2.05 -1.39 -9.71
C SER A 34 3.01 -0.38 -9.07
N TRP A 35 3.26 0.77 -9.71
CA TRP A 35 4.08 1.86 -9.18
C TRP A 35 3.22 2.93 -8.48
N LEU A 36 3.72 3.44 -7.36
CA LEU A 36 3.17 4.62 -6.67
C LEU A 36 4.28 5.65 -6.51
N ARG A 37 3.97 6.93 -6.74
CA ARG A 37 4.92 8.03 -6.65
C ARG A 37 4.34 9.16 -5.82
N SER A 38 5.10 9.65 -4.85
CA SER A 38 4.71 10.85 -4.10
C SER A 38 4.68 12.09 -4.98
N GLY A 39 4.11 13.18 -4.45
CA GLY A 39 4.42 14.51 -4.94
C GLY A 39 5.91 14.85 -4.78
N TRP A 40 6.33 15.93 -5.42
CA TRP A 40 7.69 16.45 -5.24
C TRP A 40 7.86 17.03 -3.83
N VAL A 41 8.95 16.66 -3.16
CA VAL A 41 9.30 17.15 -1.82
C VAL A 41 10.63 17.91 -1.90
N PRO A 42 10.67 19.23 -1.62
CA PRO A 42 11.92 20.00 -1.62
C PRO A 42 12.85 19.53 -0.50
N ARG A 43 14.05 19.08 -0.84
CA ARG A 43 15.08 18.68 0.15
C ARG A 43 15.64 19.86 0.96
N ARG A 44 15.45 21.10 0.49
CA ARG A 44 16.01 22.33 1.09
C ARG A 44 17.52 22.19 1.36
N GLY A 45 17.97 22.52 2.57
CA GLY A 45 19.38 22.40 2.98
C GLY A 45 19.78 21.01 3.47
N ALA A 46 18.90 20.01 3.43
CA ALA A 46 19.22 18.67 3.92
C ALA A 46 20.30 18.00 3.06
N THR A 47 21.28 17.40 3.73
CA THR A 47 22.31 16.54 3.11
C THR A 47 21.89 15.08 3.07
N HIS A 48 21.03 14.65 4.00
CA HIS A 48 20.45 13.32 4.09
C HIS A 48 18.95 13.43 4.37
N VAL A 49 18.15 12.54 3.79
CA VAL A 49 16.70 12.44 4.01
C VAL A 49 16.40 10.99 4.39
N TYR A 50 15.58 10.82 5.43
CA TYR A 50 15.09 9.51 5.86
C TYR A 50 13.62 9.38 5.50
N ALA A 51 13.22 8.18 5.10
CA ALA A 51 11.82 7.84 4.84
C ALA A 51 11.43 6.69 5.76
N GLU A 52 10.42 6.92 6.59
CA GLU A 52 9.78 5.88 7.39
C GLU A 52 8.51 5.42 6.66
N LEU A 53 8.35 4.11 6.51
CA LEU A 53 7.16 3.52 5.93
C LEU A 53 6.51 2.61 6.97
N ARG A 54 5.24 2.89 7.28
CA ARG A 54 4.38 2.02 8.09
C ARG A 54 3.41 1.34 7.16
N PHE A 55 3.41 0.02 7.17
CA PHE A 55 2.60 -0.78 6.24
C PHE A 55 2.15 -2.09 6.88
N THR A 56 1.09 -2.66 6.34
CA THR A 56 0.61 -4.00 6.63
C THR A 56 0.75 -4.86 5.38
N LEU A 57 0.98 -6.16 5.57
CA LEU A 57 1.02 -7.14 4.49
C LEU A 57 0.08 -8.28 4.83
N VAL A 58 -0.72 -8.69 3.86
CA VAL A 58 -1.58 -9.88 3.97
C VAL A 58 -0.78 -11.09 3.54
N ALA A 59 -0.74 -12.12 4.38
CA ALA A 59 -0.06 -13.37 4.08
C ALA A 59 -0.79 -14.11 2.94
N CYS A 60 -0.06 -14.64 1.96
CA CYS A 60 -0.67 -15.24 0.77
C CYS A 60 -1.55 -16.47 1.08
N ASP A 61 -1.25 -17.20 2.15
CA ASP A 61 -2.01 -18.36 2.62
C ASP A 61 -3.35 -17.99 3.28
N SER A 62 -3.46 -16.75 3.79
CA SER A 62 -4.70 -16.19 4.34
C SER A 62 -5.67 -15.72 3.27
N LEU A 63 -5.22 -15.60 2.00
CA LEU A 63 -6.08 -15.21 0.90
C LEU A 63 -7.03 -16.36 0.53
N PRO A 64 -8.31 -16.05 0.21
CA PRO A 64 -9.25 -17.07 -0.26
C PRO A 64 -8.70 -17.72 -1.53
N ARG A 65 -8.55 -19.05 -1.51
CA ARG A 65 -8.20 -19.77 -2.73
C ARG A 65 -9.39 -19.77 -3.67
N PRO A 66 -9.20 -19.48 -4.97
CA PRO A 66 -10.27 -19.63 -5.94
C PRO A 66 -10.78 -21.07 -5.87
N HIS A 67 -12.09 -21.23 -5.67
CA HIS A 67 -12.73 -22.55 -5.68
C HIS A 67 -12.52 -23.17 -7.08
N PRO A 68 -12.02 -24.41 -7.18
CA PRO A 68 -12.02 -25.10 -8.46
C PRO A 68 -13.48 -25.27 -8.89
N ARG A 69 -13.81 -24.81 -10.11
CA ARG A 69 -15.09 -25.18 -10.76
C ARG A 69 -15.02 -26.62 -11.24
#